data_AF-A0A351YC29-F1
#
_entry.id   AF-A0A351YC29-F1
#
_cell.length_a   1.000
_cell.length_b   1.000
_cell.length_c   1.000
_cell.angle_alpha   90.00
_cell.angle_beta   90.00
_cell.angle_gamma   90.00
#
_symmetry.space_group_name_H-M   'P 1'
#
loop_
_entity.id
_entity.type
_entity.pdbx_description
1 polymer ?
#
loop_
_entity_poly.entity_id
_entity_poly.type
_entity_poly.pdbx_seq_one_letter_code
_entity_poly.pdbx_strand_id
1 'polypeptide(L)'
;MVGDIDTAEDIVMDCFLMLAEQPERDERILSMKNYIYRMVRNACINHLGTKVSITDPQHIPDIPDDEDDSRERCEREARLWKEIDRLPRACRDIFLMHKRDGLCHRDIADRLGISIKTVEAHIGHAYAVLRGKAGIIYAFIFL
;
A
#
# COMPACT_ATOMS: atom_id res chain seq x y z
N MET A 1 13.89 15.41 7.93
CA MET A 1 13.69 14.97 6.54
C MET A 1 15.05 15.05 5.87
N VAL A 2 15.49 13.97 5.23
CA VAL A 2 16.69 13.96 4.40
C VAL A 2 16.37 14.85 3.20
N GLY A 3 17.15 15.92 3.02
CA GLY A 3 16.80 17.03 2.12
C GLY A 3 16.98 16.75 0.63
N ASP A 4 17.19 15.50 0.25
CA ASP A 4 17.57 15.06 -1.10
C ASP A 4 16.89 13.72 -1.45
N ILE A 5 16.44 13.58 -2.69
CA ILE A 5 15.64 12.45 -3.17
C ILE A 5 16.53 11.21 -3.37
N ASP A 6 17.70 11.38 -3.99
CA ASP A 6 18.62 10.27 -4.26
C ASP A 6 19.05 9.62 -2.93
N THR A 7 19.39 10.46 -1.95
CA THR A 7 19.72 10.00 -0.60
C THR A 7 18.56 9.28 0.09
N ALA A 8 17.31 9.70 -0.15
CA ALA A 8 16.15 9.02 0.41
C ALA A 8 15.92 7.64 -0.22
N GLU A 9 16.14 7.51 -1.53
CA GLU A 9 16.07 6.23 -2.24
C GLU A 9 17.14 5.25 -1.75
N ASP A 10 18.38 5.72 -1.60
CA ASP A 10 19.49 4.92 -1.08
C ASP A 10 19.20 4.38 0.33
N ILE A 11 18.72 5.25 1.24
CA ILE A 11 18.38 4.85 2.61
C ILE A 11 17.28 3.78 2.63
N VAL A 12 16.26 3.92 1.78
CA VAL A 12 15.18 2.95 1.68
C VAL A 12 15.71 1.62 1.12
N MET A 13 16.53 1.67 0.08
CA MET A 13 17.13 0.48 -0.53
C MET A 13 18.00 -0.28 0.48
N ASP A 14 18.84 0.41 1.23
CA ASP A 14 19.66 -0.18 2.31
C ASP A 14 18.80 -0.85 3.37
N CYS A 15 17.69 -0.22 3.77
CA CYS A 15 16.75 -0.80 4.72
C CYS A 15 16.12 -2.09 4.19
N PHE A 16 15.75 -2.14 2.91
CA PHE A 16 15.21 -3.36 2.29
C PHE A 16 16.25 -4.48 2.20
N LEU A 17 17.51 -4.15 1.91
CA LEU A 17 18.61 -5.12 1.91
C LEU A 17 18.83 -5.70 3.31
N MET A 18 18.87 -4.85 4.34
CA MET A 18 18.99 -5.30 5.74
C MET A 18 17.82 -6.22 6.15
N LEU A 19 16.62 -5.94 5.67
CA LEU A 19 15.45 -6.78 5.93
C LEU A 19 15.56 -8.13 5.21
N ALA A 20 16.02 -8.15 3.96
CA ALA A 20 16.18 -9.36 3.16
C ALA A 20 17.30 -10.28 3.69
N GLU A 21 18.32 -9.70 4.31
CA GLU A 21 19.43 -10.44 4.95
C GLU A 21 19.05 -11.03 6.32
N GLN A 22 17.90 -10.68 6.90
CA GLN A 22 17.45 -11.30 8.15
C GLN A 22 16.96 -12.73 7.89
N PRO A 23 17.65 -13.75 8.44
CA PRO A 23 17.42 -15.14 8.07
C PRO A 23 16.13 -15.73 8.67
N GLU A 24 15.59 -15.13 9.73
CA GLU A 24 14.37 -15.59 10.41
C GLU A 24 13.52 -14.41 10.89
N ARG A 25 12.20 -14.61 10.90
CA ARG A 25 11.25 -13.65 11.45
C ARG A 25 11.45 -13.58 12.96
N ASP A 26 12.04 -12.48 13.43
CA ASP A 26 12.16 -12.21 14.86
C ASP A 26 10.77 -12.13 15.51
N GLU A 27 10.48 -13.06 16.43
CA GLU A 27 9.19 -13.16 17.13
C GLU A 27 8.87 -11.90 17.97
N ARG A 28 9.88 -11.08 18.26
CA ARG A 28 9.71 -9.78 18.93
C ARG A 28 9.10 -8.72 18.00
N ILE A 29 9.12 -8.95 16.68
CA ILE A 29 8.49 -8.08 15.69
C ILE A 29 6.99 -8.36 15.64
N LEU A 30 6.22 -7.60 16.41
CA LEU A 30 4.76 -7.71 16.47
C LEU A 30 4.07 -7.23 15.18
N SER A 31 4.63 -6.21 14.52
CA SER A 31 4.12 -5.65 13.26
C SER A 31 5.26 -5.33 12.30
N MET A 32 5.28 -6.03 11.16
CA MET A 32 6.30 -5.84 10.12
C MET A 32 6.26 -4.41 9.54
N LYS A 33 5.06 -3.84 9.37
CA LYS A 33 4.89 -2.46 8.90
C LYS A 33 5.55 -1.47 9.85
N ASN A 34 5.32 -1.61 11.15
CA ASN A 34 5.89 -0.71 12.16
C ASN A 34 7.42 -0.88 12.24
N TYR A 35 7.90 -2.10 12.09
CA TYR A 35 9.32 -2.40 12.05
C TYR A 35 10.04 -1.72 10.87
N ILE A 36 9.51 -1.86 9.65
CA ILE A 36 10.07 -1.22 8.45
C ILE A 36 10.04 0.31 8.57
N TYR A 37 8.92 0.88 9.03
CA TYR A 37 8.82 2.33 9.24
C TYR A 37 9.88 2.84 10.23
N ARG A 38 10.08 2.13 11.35
CA ARG A 38 11.11 2.47 12.35
C ARG A 38 12.53 2.34 11.79
N MET A 39 12.80 1.27 11.06
CA MET A 39 14.09 1.01 10.41
C MET A 39 14.47 2.17 9.47
N VAL A 40 13.57 2.57 8.57
CA VAL A 40 13.78 3.70 7.65
C VAL A 40 13.94 5.03 8.39
N ARG A 41 13.13 5.27 9.44
CA ARG A 41 13.24 6.48 10.26
C ARG A 41 14.60 6.56 10.96
N ASN A 42 15.07 5.47 11.54
CA ASN A 42 16.35 5.43 12.24
C ASN A 42 17.53 5.55 11.27
N ALA A 43 17.43 4.93 10.08
CA ALA A 43 18.42 5.13 9.03
C ALA A 43 18.50 6.60 8.59
N CYS A 44 17.35 7.28 8.43
CA CYS A 44 17.32 8.73 8.21
C CYS A 44 17.96 9.54 9.35
N ILE A 45 17.71 9.16 10.61
CA ILE A 45 18.30 9.85 11.78
C ILE A 45 19.82 9.63 11.84
N ASN A 46 20.29 8.42 11.51
CA ASN A 46 21.70 8.09 11.41
C ASN A 46 22.38 8.88 10.31
N HIS A 47 21.72 9.03 9.17
CA HIS A 47 22.19 9.87 8.08
C HIS A 47 22.36 11.34 8.51
N LEU A 48 21.50 11.83 9.42
CA LEU A 48 21.59 13.18 9.99
C LEU A 48 22.65 13.32 11.12
N GLY A 49 23.45 12.27 11.37
CA GLY A 49 24.62 12.32 12.27
C GLY A 49 24.37 11.85 13.70
N THR A 50 23.17 11.38 14.04
CA THR A 50 22.88 10.80 15.36
C THR A 50 23.01 9.28 15.29
N LYS A 51 23.86 8.63 16.11
CA LYS A 51 23.97 7.16 16.11
C LYS A 51 22.82 6.52 16.90
N VAL A 52 21.85 5.97 16.19
CA VAL A 52 20.71 5.19 16.72
C VAL A 52 20.75 3.78 16.11
N SER A 53 20.32 2.76 16.85
CA SER A 53 20.23 1.41 16.30
C SER A 53 19.13 1.33 15.22
N ILE A 54 19.47 0.78 14.05
CA ILE A 54 18.55 0.63 12.92
C ILE A 54 17.70 -0.65 13.05
N THR A 55 18.26 -1.69 13.68
CA THR A 55 17.72 -3.06 13.69
C THR A 55 17.33 -3.58 15.07
N ASP A 56 17.52 -2.80 16.15
CA ASP A 56 17.20 -3.24 17.52
C ASP A 56 15.70 -3.06 17.83
N PRO A 57 14.92 -4.15 18.01
CA PRO A 57 13.50 -4.07 18.34
C PRO A 57 13.24 -3.56 19.76
N GLN A 58 14.22 -3.63 20.67
CA GLN A 58 14.04 -3.36 22.11
C GLN A 58 14.31 -1.91 22.49
N HIS A 59 15.05 -1.15 21.69
CA HIS A 59 15.53 0.18 22.09
C HIS A 59 14.57 1.34 21.79
N ILE A 60 13.31 1.06 21.42
CA ILE A 60 12.42 2.06 20.85
C ILE A 60 11.01 1.88 21.43
N PRO A 61 10.44 2.90 22.11
CA PRO A 61 9.11 2.80 22.71
C PRO A 61 8.06 2.41 21.65
N ASP A 62 7.05 1.65 22.08
CA ASP A 62 5.95 1.29 21.21
C ASP A 62 5.32 2.55 20.63
N ILE A 63 5.44 2.73 19.31
CA ILE A 63 4.51 3.52 18.52
C ILE A 63 3.20 2.74 18.62
N PRO A 64 2.20 3.23 19.37
CA PRO A 64 0.88 2.62 19.34
C PRO A 64 0.46 2.59 17.87
N ASP A 65 -0.15 1.50 17.40
CA ASP A 65 -0.99 1.61 16.20
C ASP A 65 -2.07 2.61 16.63
N ASP A 66 -1.91 3.87 16.24
CA ASP A 66 -2.75 4.97 16.72
C ASP A 66 -4.19 4.54 16.44
N GLU A 67 -5.00 4.29 17.47
CA GLU A 67 -6.39 3.84 17.27
C GLU A 67 -7.14 4.85 16.39
N ASP A 68 -6.70 6.12 16.40
CA ASP A 68 -7.18 7.17 15.53
C ASP A 68 -6.79 6.96 14.04
N ASP A 69 -5.61 6.41 13.75
CA ASP A 69 -5.21 5.98 12.38
C ASP A 69 -6.04 4.76 11.94
N SER A 70 -6.36 3.83 12.85
CA SER A 70 -7.25 2.70 12.52
C SER A 70 -8.65 3.15 12.13
N ARG A 71 -9.20 4.14 12.84
CA ARG A 71 -10.54 4.70 12.57
C ARG A 71 -10.53 5.53 11.30
N GLU A 72 -9.51 6.35 11.09
CA GLU A 72 -9.36 7.13 9.86
C GLU A 72 -9.15 6.21 8.64
N ARG A 73 -8.43 5.10 8.77
CA ARG A 73 -8.30 4.05 7.75
C ARG A 73 -9.65 3.40 7.44
N CYS A 74 -10.39 2.95 8.46
CA CYS A 74 -11.73 2.38 8.29
C CYS A 74 -12.68 3.37 7.60
N GLU A 75 -12.66 4.64 7.97
CA GLU A 75 -13.48 5.67 7.33
C GLU A 75 -13.07 5.92 5.87
N ARG A 76 -11.76 5.94 5.57
CA ARG A 76 -11.26 6.05 4.20
C ARG A 76 -11.72 4.86 3.35
N GLU A 77 -11.64 3.65 3.90
CA GLU A 77 -12.07 2.42 3.22
C GLU A 77 -13.58 2.41 2.99
N ALA A 78 -14.37 2.80 3.99
CA ALA A 78 -15.83 2.92 3.87
C ALA A 78 -16.23 3.95 2.80
N ARG A 79 -15.52 5.09 2.72
CA ARG A 79 -15.72 6.08 1.66
C ARG A 79 -15.40 5.50 0.28
N LEU A 80 -14.32 4.71 0.15
CA LEU A 80 -13.97 4.05 -1.10
C LEU A 80 -15.04 3.04 -1.53
N TRP A 81 -15.47 2.15 -0.64
CA TRP A 81 -16.53 1.18 -0.90
C TRP A 81 -17.83 1.84 -1.35
N LYS A 82 -18.20 2.97 -0.72
CA LYS A 82 -19.37 3.75 -1.10
C LYS A 82 -19.26 4.33 -2.52
N GLU A 83 -18.07 4.73 -2.98
CA GLU A 83 -17.88 5.17 -4.37
C GLU A 83 -17.85 4.01 -5.35
N ILE A 84 -17.27 2.86 -4.98
CA ILE A 84 -17.32 1.64 -5.78
C ILE A 84 -18.78 1.21 -6.00
N ASP A 85 -19.63 1.30 -4.97
CA ASP A 85 -21.05 0.99 -5.06
C ASP A 85 -21.87 1.94 -5.94
N ARG A 86 -21.34 3.13 -6.23
CA ARG A 86 -21.96 4.08 -7.15
C ARG A 86 -21.64 3.79 -8.62
N LEU A 87 -20.67 2.92 -8.90
CA LEU A 87 -20.37 2.51 -10.26
C LEU A 87 -21.56 1.74 -10.86
N PRO A 88 -21.82 1.88 -12.17
CA PRO A 88 -22.78 1.02 -12.86
C PRO A 88 -22.44 -0.45 -12.64
N ARG A 89 -23.45 -1.30 -12.42
CA ARG A 89 -23.26 -2.70 -11.99
C ARG A 89 -22.19 -3.45 -12.78
N ALA A 90 -22.25 -3.43 -14.12
CA ALA A 90 -21.26 -4.10 -14.97
C ALA A 90 -19.84 -3.54 -14.80
N CYS A 91 -19.71 -2.22 -14.64
CA CYS A 91 -18.44 -1.55 -14.41
C CYS A 91 -17.84 -1.95 -13.05
N ARG A 92 -18.67 -1.98 -12.00
CA ARG A 92 -18.29 -2.43 -10.66
C ARG A 92 -17.81 -3.87 -10.65
N ASP A 93 -18.60 -4.77 -11.24
CA ASP A 93 -18.31 -6.21 -11.22
C ASP A 93 -17.00 -6.51 -11.96
N ILE A 94 -16.78 -5.89 -13.13
CA ILE A 94 -15.52 -6.02 -13.89
C ILE A 94 -14.34 -5.45 -13.08
N PHE A 95 -14.51 -4.27 -12.47
CA PHE A 95 -13.46 -3.65 -11.65
C PHE A 95 -13.08 -4.52 -10.45
N LEU A 96 -14.06 -5.09 -9.75
CA LEU A 96 -13.82 -5.98 -8.61
C LEU A 96 -13.19 -7.32 -9.04
N MET A 97 -13.61 -7.90 -10.17
CA MET A 97 -12.95 -9.10 -10.71
C MET A 97 -11.47 -8.85 -10.98
N HIS A 98 -11.12 -7.69 -11.52
CA HIS A 98 -9.73 -7.34 -11.76
C HIS A 98 -8.95 -7.04 -10.46
N LYS A 99 -9.54 -6.25 -9.55
CA LYS A 99 -8.82 -5.72 -8.37
C LYS A 99 -8.89 -6.57 -7.13
N ARG A 100 -10.05 -7.14 -6.83
CA ARG A 100 -10.26 -8.00 -5.67
C ARG A 100 -9.91 -9.45 -5.99
N ASP A 101 -10.34 -9.93 -7.16
CA ASP A 101 -10.20 -11.34 -7.54
C ASP A 101 -8.91 -11.61 -8.36
N GLY A 102 -8.16 -10.56 -8.72
CA GLY A 102 -6.87 -10.67 -9.41
C GLY A 102 -6.93 -11.15 -10.86
N LEU A 103 -8.11 -11.17 -11.48
CA LEU A 103 -8.27 -11.68 -12.84
C LEU A 103 -7.66 -10.72 -13.87
N CYS A 104 -7.00 -11.27 -14.89
CA CYS A 104 -6.52 -10.45 -16.00
C CYS A 104 -7.67 -10.07 -16.95
N HIS A 105 -7.48 -9.01 -17.75
CA HIS A 105 -8.55 -8.52 -18.63
C HIS A 105 -9.07 -9.59 -19.61
N ARG A 106 -8.19 -10.51 -20.04
CA ARG A 106 -8.55 -11.63 -20.91
C ARG A 106 -9.45 -12.62 -20.19
N ASP A 107 -9.10 -13.01 -18.96
CA ASP A 107 -9.92 -13.96 -18.18
C ASP A 107 -11.30 -13.39 -17.89
N ILE A 108 -11.40 -12.08 -17.65
CA ILE A 108 -12.68 -11.39 -17.44
C ILE A 108 -13.49 -11.36 -18.74
N ALA A 109 -12.84 -11.07 -19.87
CA ALA A 109 -13.48 -11.05 -21.18
C ALA A 109 -14.06 -12.43 -21.53
N ASP A 110 -13.26 -13.49 -21.35
CA ASP A 110 -13.67 -14.87 -21.60
C ASP A 110 -14.81 -15.29 -20.66
N ARG A 111 -14.73 -14.93 -19.38
CA ARG A 111 -15.75 -15.25 -18.36
C ARG A 111 -17.09 -14.58 -18.63
N LEU A 112 -17.08 -13.36 -19.15
CA LEU A 112 -18.29 -12.56 -19.40
C LEU A 112 -18.79 -12.65 -20.85
N GLY A 113 -18.03 -13.27 -21.75
CA GLY A 113 -18.37 -13.37 -23.17
C GLY A 113 -18.35 -12.01 -23.89
N ILE A 114 -17.50 -11.09 -23.45
CA ILE A 114 -17.35 -9.73 -24.02
C ILE A 114 -15.94 -9.52 -24.58
N SER A 115 -15.74 -8.46 -25.35
CA SER A 115 -14.40 -8.16 -25.87
C SER A 115 -13.46 -7.62 -24.79
N ILE A 116 -12.15 -7.89 -24.91
CA ILE A 116 -11.13 -7.29 -24.03
C ILE A 116 -11.22 -5.75 -24.03
N LYS A 117 -11.50 -5.14 -25.19
CA LYS A 117 -11.70 -3.68 -25.31
C LYS A 117 -12.88 -3.19 -24.46
N THR A 118 -13.94 -3.99 -24.34
CA THR A 118 -15.09 -3.67 -23.49
C THR A 118 -14.70 -3.71 -22.02
N VAL A 119 -13.90 -4.71 -21.61
CA VAL A 119 -13.33 -4.79 -20.24
C VAL A 119 -12.47 -3.57 -19.94
N GLU A 120 -11.56 -3.21 -20.85
CA GLU A 120 -10.69 -2.02 -20.70
C GLU A 120 -11.51 -0.72 -20.60
N ALA A 121 -12.56 -0.58 -21.40
CA ALA A 121 -13.46 0.58 -21.32
C ALA A 121 -14.16 0.68 -19.96
N HIS A 122 -14.64 -0.45 -19.42
CA HIS A 122 -15.24 -0.48 -18.08
C HIS A 122 -14.21 -0.14 -16.99
N ILE A 123 -13.01 -0.72 -17.05
CA ILE A 123 -11.94 -0.44 -16.08
C ILE A 123 -11.52 1.04 -16.15
N GLY A 124 -11.34 1.58 -17.36
CA GLY A 124 -11.02 3.00 -17.57
C GLY A 124 -12.11 3.92 -17.03
N HIS A 125 -13.38 3.57 -17.25
CA HIS A 125 -14.51 4.32 -16.69
C HIS A 125 -14.53 4.26 -15.16
N ALA A 126 -14.31 3.09 -14.55
CA ALA A 126 -14.20 2.95 -13.11
C ALA A 126 -13.10 3.86 -12.54
N TYR A 127 -11.91 3.83 -13.12
CA TYR A 127 -10.81 4.71 -12.72
C TYR A 127 -11.15 6.18 -12.88
N ALA A 128 -11.78 6.60 -13.98
CA ALA A 128 -12.16 8.00 -14.19
C ALA A 128 -13.15 8.49 -13.11
N VAL A 129 -14.12 7.66 -12.73
CA VAL A 129 -15.10 7.98 -11.67
C VAL A 129 -14.43 8.04 -10.30
N LEU A 130 -13.45 7.16 -10.03
CA LEU A 130 -12.77 7.05 -8.74
C LEU A 130 -11.62 8.06 -8.55
N ARG A 131 -10.96 8.50 -9.64
CA ARG A 131 -9.74 9.36 -9.64
C ARG A 131 -9.93 10.72 -8.96
N GLY A 132 -11.15 11.27 -8.96
CA GLY A 132 -11.44 12.58 -8.35
C GLY A 132 -11.92 12.51 -6.89
N LYS A 133 -12.18 11.31 -6.37
CA LYS A 133 -12.86 11.12 -5.07
C LYS A 133 -12.04 10.34 -4.05
N ALA A 134 -10.98 9.67 -4.49
CA ALA A 134 -10.06 8.97 -3.64
C ALA A 134 -8.62 9.37 -4.01
N GLY A 135 -7.98 10.23 -3.21
CA GLY A 135 -6.51 10.39 -3.20
C GLY A 135 -5.77 9.13 -2.71
N ILE A 136 -6.41 7.95 -2.78
CA ILE A 136 -6.06 6.69 -2.11
C ILE A 136 -6.19 5.53 -3.10
N ILE A 137 -5.80 5.73 -4.36
CA ILE A 137 -5.61 4.58 -5.25
C ILE A 137 -4.27 3.88 -4.92
N TYR A 138 -3.30 4.62 -4.35
CA TYR A 138 -1.99 4.06 -4.00
C TYR A 138 -2.03 2.97 -2.92
N ALA A 139 -3.05 2.91 -2.06
CA ALA A 139 -3.19 1.82 -1.08
C ALA A 139 -3.75 0.52 -1.69
N PHE A 140 -4.44 0.60 -2.84
CA PHE A 140 -5.03 -0.55 -3.53
C PHE A 140 -4.14 -1.08 -4.67
N ILE A 141 -3.03 -0.39 -4.97
CA ILE A 141 -2.05 -0.79 -5.99
C ILE A 141 -0.99 -1.74 -5.40
N PHE A 142 -0.79 -1.75 -4.07
CA PHE A 142 0.31 -2.44 -3.40
C PHE A 142 -0.12 -3.49 -2.36
N LEU A 143 -1.36 -3.98 -2.45
CA LEU A 143 -1.85 -5.14 -1.70
C LEU A 143 -2.23 -6.26 -2.67
#